data_AF-A0A8B7DU86-F1
#
_entry.id   AF-A0A8B7DU86-F1
#
_cell.length_a   1.000
_cell.length_b   1.000
_cell.length_c   1.000
_cell.angle_alpha   90.00
_cell.angle_beta   90.00
_cell.angle_gamma   90.00
#
_symmetry.space_group_name_H-M   'P 1'
#
loop_
_entity.id
_entity.type
_entity.pdbx_description
1 polymer ?
#
loop_
_entity_poly.entity_id
_entity_poly.type
_entity_poly.pdbx_seq_one_letter_code
_entity_poly.pdbx_strand_id
1 'polypeptide(L)'
;MFTELNKSRSSKRQFWPILSAVNHSSPTIVALYQGDSKPNCVKEFLKDFIDEYKFLKCNGVTHNGKNYTVILHSVICDALARSFLKNIVGHNSLHACERCLAVGTSTNRRTTFVSSDCFNAGKRTHDSFKNLEFLRSHQHGASPFNKITDQCISIFPLDYMHLICLGVVY
;
A
#
# COMPACT_ATOMS: atom_id res chain seq x y z
N MET A 1 -1.05 -4.54 8.59
CA MET A 1 -0.09 -5.23 7.72
C MET A 1 -0.87 -5.97 6.65
N PHE A 2 -0.54 -5.80 5.39
CA PHE A 2 -1.13 -6.54 4.26
C PHE A 2 -0.03 -7.35 3.59
N THR A 3 -0.26 -8.64 3.40
CA THR A 3 0.73 -9.56 2.80
C THR A 3 0.02 -10.58 1.92
N GLU A 4 0.57 -10.87 0.75
CA GLU A 4 0.17 -12.04 -0.02
C GLU A 4 0.71 -13.29 0.67
N LEU A 5 -0.18 -14.21 1.09
CA LEU A 5 0.22 -15.51 1.63
C LEU A 5 -0.06 -16.59 0.59
N ASN A 6 1.00 -17.02 -0.10
CA ASN A 6 0.94 -18.19 -0.96
C ASN A 6 1.32 -19.44 -0.16
N LYS A 7 0.34 -20.31 0.12
CA LYS A 7 0.59 -21.67 0.62
C LYS A 7 -0.41 -22.68 0.04
N SER A 8 0.00 -23.42 -0.99
CA SER A 8 0.17 -24.88 -0.98
C SER A 8 0.72 -25.34 -2.33
N ARG A 9 1.46 -26.45 -2.35
CA ARG A 9 2.06 -27.06 -3.56
C ARG A 9 1.02 -27.64 -4.55
N SER A 10 -0.30 -27.47 -4.30
CA SER A 10 -1.36 -28.04 -5.15
C SER A 10 -2.62 -27.18 -5.38
N SER A 11 -2.82 -26.06 -4.66
CA SER A 11 -3.98 -25.19 -4.87
C SER A 11 -3.59 -23.87 -5.55
N LYS A 12 -4.37 -23.45 -6.56
CA LYS A 12 -4.25 -22.13 -7.21
C LYS A 12 -4.81 -20.99 -6.35
N ARG A 13 -5.26 -21.27 -5.12
CA ARG A 13 -5.92 -20.29 -4.27
C ARG A 13 -4.91 -19.35 -3.63
N GLN A 14 -5.22 -18.07 -3.67
CA GLN A 14 -4.47 -16.99 -3.05
C GLN A 14 -5.24 -16.45 -1.85
N PHE A 15 -4.49 -16.09 -0.82
CA PHE A 15 -5.02 -15.46 0.39
C PHE A 15 -4.41 -14.08 0.57
N TRP A 16 -5.28 -13.10 0.79
CA TRP A 16 -4.92 -11.70 1.03
C TRP A 16 -5.50 -11.27 2.37
N PRO A 17 -4.83 -11.60 3.49
CA PRO A 17 -5.22 -11.14 4.81
C PRO A 17 -5.00 -9.63 4.99
N ILE A 18 -5.91 -9.03 5.73
CA ILE A 18 -5.74 -7.72 6.37
C ILE A 18 -5.42 -8.00 7.84
N LEU A 19 -4.22 -7.63 8.25
CA LEU A 19 -3.79 -7.75 9.64
C LEU A 19 -3.81 -6.38 10.32
N SER A 20 -4.26 -6.33 11.56
CA SER A 20 -4.20 -5.14 12.41
C SER A 20 -3.33 -5.39 13.64
N ALA A 21 -2.65 -4.35 14.11
CA ALA A 21 -1.88 -4.35 15.35
C ALA A 21 -2.11 -3.02 16.05
N VAL A 22 -2.40 -3.07 17.35
CA VAL A 22 -2.57 -1.89 18.21
C VAL A 22 -1.35 -1.77 19.11
N ASN A 23 -0.69 -0.61 19.15
CA ASN A 23 0.46 -0.33 20.03
C ASN A 23 1.52 -1.45 20.07
N HIS A 24 1.99 -1.89 18.90
CA HIS A 24 3.03 -2.93 18.76
C HIS A 24 2.63 -4.33 19.27
N SER A 25 1.33 -4.59 19.49
CA SER A 25 0.84 -5.97 19.69
C SER A 25 1.13 -6.86 18.49
N SER A 26 1.06 -8.18 18.72
CA SER A 26 1.13 -9.16 17.65
C SER A 26 0.01 -8.93 16.62
N PRO A 27 0.32 -8.88 15.31
CA PRO A 27 -0.69 -8.69 14.29
C PRO A 27 -1.77 -9.77 14.33
N THR A 28 -3.04 -9.35 14.25
CA THR A 28 -4.20 -10.25 14.21
C THR A 28 -4.95 -10.06 12.89
N ILE A 29 -5.47 -11.16 12.32
CA ILE A 29 -6.31 -11.12 11.12
C ILE A 29 -7.62 -10.43 11.47
N VAL A 30 -7.92 -9.33 10.77
CA VAL A 30 -9.20 -8.61 10.88
C VAL A 30 -10.09 -8.81 9.66
N ALA A 31 -9.50 -9.16 8.52
CA ALA A 31 -10.24 -9.61 7.34
C ALA A 31 -9.39 -10.56 6.49
N LEU A 32 -10.04 -11.40 5.69
CA LEU A 32 -9.39 -12.34 4.81
C LEU A 32 -10.10 -12.40 3.46
N TYR A 33 -9.39 -12.09 2.39
CA TYR A 33 -9.82 -12.44 1.05
C TYR A 33 -9.24 -13.80 0.64
N GLN A 34 -10.06 -14.59 -0.04
CA GLN A 34 -9.67 -15.83 -0.70
C GLN A 34 -10.19 -15.82 -2.14
N GLY A 35 -9.33 -16.14 -3.10
CA GLY A 35 -9.72 -16.28 -4.50
C GLY A 35 -8.73 -17.14 -5.28
N ASP A 36 -9.00 -17.40 -6.55
CA ASP A 36 -8.06 -18.10 -7.45
C ASP A 36 -6.99 -17.16 -8.01
N SER A 37 -7.10 -15.87 -7.72
CA SER A 37 -6.15 -14.81 -8.09
C SER A 37 -6.12 -13.74 -7.00
N LYS A 38 -5.27 -12.73 -7.18
CA LYS A 38 -5.32 -11.51 -6.38
C LYS A 38 -6.69 -10.81 -6.57
N PRO A 39 -7.14 -10.00 -5.60
CA PRO A 39 -8.36 -9.24 -5.77
C PRO A 39 -8.25 -8.32 -6.99
N ASN A 40 -9.27 -8.33 -7.87
CA ASN A 40 -9.24 -7.56 -9.11
C ASN A 40 -9.50 -6.06 -8.88
N CYS A 41 -10.27 -5.72 -7.84
CA CYS A 41 -10.67 -4.37 -7.53
C CYS A 41 -10.24 -3.98 -6.12
N VAL A 42 -9.29 -3.06 -6.01
CA VAL A 42 -8.81 -2.56 -4.70
C VAL A 42 -9.94 -1.88 -3.90
N LYS A 43 -10.89 -1.24 -4.59
CA LYS A 43 -12.02 -0.56 -3.94
C LYS A 43 -12.95 -1.55 -3.24
N GLU A 44 -13.24 -2.68 -3.88
CA GLU A 44 -14.06 -3.74 -3.30
C GLU A 44 -13.30 -4.44 -2.19
N PHE A 45 -12.03 -4.80 -2.43
CA PHE A 45 -11.17 -5.45 -1.44
C PHE A 45 -11.06 -4.65 -0.11
N LEU A 46 -11.00 -3.32 -0.19
CA LEU A 46 -10.87 -2.46 0.98
C LEU A 46 -12.19 -1.86 1.49
N LYS A 47 -13.33 -2.15 0.85
CA LYS A 47 -14.59 -1.46 1.16
C LYS A 47 -14.94 -1.55 2.64
N ASP A 48 -15.03 -2.77 3.15
CA ASP A 48 -15.49 -3.02 4.52
C ASP A 48 -14.48 -2.47 5.54
N PHE A 49 -13.18 -2.63 5.30
CA PHE A 49 -12.12 -2.05 6.14
C PHE A 49 -12.20 -0.51 6.19
N ILE A 50 -12.41 0.15 5.06
CA ILE A 50 -12.48 1.62 4.99
C ILE A 50 -13.73 2.13 5.71
N ASP A 51 -14.87 1.48 5.51
CA ASP A 51 -16.13 1.89 6.12
C ASP A 51 -16.09 1.68 7.65
N GLU A 52 -15.56 0.55 8.11
CA GLU A 52 -15.34 0.28 9.53
C GLU A 52 -14.35 1.27 10.15
N TYR A 53 -13.20 1.50 9.51
CA TYR A 53 -12.21 2.45 10.04
C TYR A 53 -12.77 3.87 10.14
N LYS A 54 -13.59 4.33 9.18
CA LYS A 54 -14.27 5.64 9.26
C LYS A 54 -15.18 5.71 10.47
N PHE A 55 -15.98 4.67 10.70
CA PHE A 55 -16.85 4.59 11.87
C PHE A 55 -16.02 4.68 13.16
N LEU A 56 -14.95 3.89 13.28
CA LEU A 56 -14.07 3.88 14.45
C LEU A 56 -13.32 5.21 14.64
N LYS A 57 -12.90 5.86 13.55
CA LYS A 57 -12.23 7.17 13.58
C LYS A 57 -13.17 8.26 14.11
N CYS A 58 -14.45 8.22 13.74
CA CYS A 58 -15.44 9.23 14.15
C CYS A 58 -16.00 8.98 15.55
N ASN A 59 -16.24 7.71 15.92
CA ASN A 59 -16.94 7.36 17.17
C ASN A 59 -15.99 6.92 18.29
N GLY A 60 -14.78 6.49 17.96
CA GLY A 60 -13.85 5.85 18.88
C GLY A 60 -14.25 4.42 19.23
N VAL A 61 -13.56 3.85 20.23
CA VAL A 61 -13.85 2.55 20.83
C VAL A 61 -14.05 2.74 22.33
N THR A 62 -15.19 2.28 22.85
CA THR A 62 -15.45 2.33 24.29
C THR A 62 -14.99 1.05 24.97
N HIS A 63 -14.12 1.16 25.96
CA HIS A 63 -13.65 0.05 26.78
C HIS A 63 -13.49 0.50 28.24
N ASN A 64 -14.02 -0.27 29.19
CA ASN A 64 -14.01 0.05 30.63
C ASN A 64 -14.50 1.47 30.96
N GLY A 65 -15.58 1.91 30.29
CA GLY A 65 -16.19 3.23 30.48
C GLY A 65 -15.37 4.41 29.92
N LYS A 66 -14.24 4.15 29.25
CA LYS A 66 -13.43 5.17 28.57
C LYS A 66 -13.59 5.04 27.06
N ASN A 67 -13.70 6.17 26.36
CA ASN A 67 -13.70 6.19 24.90
C ASN A 67 -12.30 6.51 24.37
N TYR A 68 -11.84 5.71 23.40
CA TYR A 68 -10.51 5.80 22.82
C TYR A 68 -10.60 6.21 21.34
N THR A 69 -9.86 7.24 20.96
CA THR A 69 -9.75 7.65 19.56
C THR A 69 -8.91 6.65 18.77
N VAL A 70 -9.39 6.25 17.59
CA VAL A 70 -8.69 5.33 16.70
C VAL A 70 -7.94 6.10 15.61
N ILE A 71 -6.62 5.93 15.56
CA ILE A 71 -5.74 6.58 14.58
C ILE A 71 -5.03 5.50 13.77
N LEU A 72 -5.15 5.57 12.44
CA LEU A 72 -4.37 4.72 11.54
C LEU A 72 -2.96 5.31 11.41
N HIS A 73 -2.00 4.68 12.07
CA HIS A 73 -0.62 5.15 12.08
C HIS A 73 0.12 4.81 10.77
N SER A 74 0.09 3.54 10.35
CA SER A 74 0.81 3.10 9.15
C SER A 74 0.17 1.88 8.48
N VAL A 75 0.42 1.73 7.19
CA VAL A 75 -0.01 0.61 6.35
C VAL A 75 1.22 -0.14 5.84
N ILE A 76 1.62 -1.16 6.60
CA ILE A 76 2.81 -1.97 6.31
C ILE A 76 2.45 -3.05 5.28
N CYS A 77 3.20 -3.12 4.19
CA CYS A 77 3.03 -4.12 3.13
C CYS A 77 4.26 -4.17 2.22
N ASP A 78 4.42 -5.29 1.50
CA ASP A 78 5.43 -5.42 0.45
C ASP A 78 5.13 -4.53 -0.77
N ALA A 79 6.03 -4.50 -1.76
CA ALA A 79 5.90 -3.62 -2.93
C ALA A 79 4.67 -3.95 -3.80
N LEU A 80 4.32 -5.23 -3.96
CA LEU A 80 3.20 -5.63 -4.81
C LEU A 80 1.87 -5.25 -4.16
N ALA A 81 1.68 -5.62 -2.89
CA ALA A 81 0.51 -5.23 -2.12
C ALA A 81 0.41 -3.70 -2.02
N ARG A 82 1.51 -2.98 -1.78
CA ARG A 82 1.51 -1.51 -1.73
C ARG A 82 1.07 -0.88 -3.05
N SER A 83 1.60 -1.35 -4.18
CA SER A 83 1.19 -0.83 -5.49
C SER A 83 -0.30 -1.06 -5.76
N PHE A 84 -0.83 -2.24 -5.39
CA PHE A 84 -2.24 -2.56 -5.48
C PHE A 84 -3.10 -1.65 -4.59
N LEU A 85 -2.76 -1.52 -3.30
CA LEU A 85 -3.49 -0.71 -2.32
C LEU A 85 -3.52 0.78 -2.69
N LYS A 86 -2.41 1.30 -3.22
CA LYS A 86 -2.29 2.68 -3.70
C LYS A 86 -2.87 2.89 -5.10
N ASN A 87 -3.25 1.82 -5.79
CA ASN A 87 -3.74 1.84 -7.18
C ASN A 87 -2.75 2.50 -8.15
N ILE A 88 -1.48 2.11 -8.04
CA ILE A 88 -0.35 2.61 -8.85
C ILE A 88 0.29 1.49 -9.65
N VAL A 89 1.13 1.88 -10.61
CA VAL A 89 1.98 0.96 -11.37
C VAL A 89 2.91 0.17 -10.46
N GLY A 90 3.22 -1.07 -10.86
CA GLY A 90 4.14 -1.94 -10.13
C GLY A 90 5.61 -1.50 -10.23
N HIS A 91 6.47 -2.13 -9.43
CA HIS A 91 7.89 -1.80 -9.29
C HIS A 91 8.71 -1.89 -10.60
N ASN A 92 8.25 -2.65 -11.60
CA ASN A 92 8.91 -2.79 -12.91
C ASN A 92 8.48 -1.74 -13.95
N SER A 93 7.75 -0.69 -13.54
CA SER A 93 7.38 0.41 -14.43
C SER A 93 8.46 1.49 -14.45
N LEU A 94 8.66 2.16 -15.58
CA LEU A 94 9.56 3.32 -15.68
C LEU A 94 9.17 4.44 -14.70
N HIS A 95 7.89 4.61 -14.39
CA HIS A 95 7.41 5.58 -13.41
C HIS A 95 7.12 4.94 -12.04
N ALA A 96 7.78 3.84 -11.68
CA ALA A 96 7.46 3.07 -10.47
C ALA A 96 7.79 3.76 -9.14
N CYS A 97 8.76 4.67 -9.10
CA CYS A 97 9.16 5.29 -7.84
C CYS A 97 7.93 5.91 -7.13
N GLU A 98 7.71 5.55 -5.87
CA GLU A 98 6.51 5.97 -5.13
C GLU A 98 6.70 7.32 -4.40
N ARG A 99 7.89 7.91 -4.49
CA ARG A 99 8.34 9.07 -3.70
C ARG A 99 8.76 10.26 -4.55
N CYS A 100 9.43 10.03 -5.68
CA CYS A 100 9.91 11.10 -6.56
C CYS A 100 9.59 10.83 -8.02
N LEU A 101 9.54 11.90 -8.81
CA LEU A 101 9.13 11.92 -10.21
C LEU A 101 10.17 11.33 -11.18
N ALA A 102 11.23 10.71 -10.66
CA ALA A 102 12.25 10.08 -11.49
C ALA A 102 11.64 9.03 -12.42
N VAL A 103 12.18 8.98 -13.63
CA VAL A 103 11.82 8.01 -14.65
C VAL A 103 12.98 7.03 -14.76
N GLY A 104 12.71 5.76 -14.45
CA GLY A 104 13.70 4.70 -14.57
C GLY A 104 14.00 4.38 -16.02
N THR A 105 15.11 3.68 -16.23
CA THR A 105 15.54 3.18 -17.54
C THR A 105 15.32 1.66 -17.60
N SER A 106 15.03 1.13 -18.78
CA SER A 106 14.93 -0.32 -18.96
C SER A 106 16.29 -0.90 -19.32
N THR A 107 16.85 -1.70 -18.42
CA THR A 107 18.12 -2.41 -18.61
C THR A 107 17.86 -3.90 -18.42
N ASN A 108 18.13 -4.73 -19.42
CA ASN A 108 17.90 -6.19 -19.35
C ASN A 108 16.49 -6.59 -18.89
N ARG A 109 15.46 -5.90 -19.40
CA ARG A 109 14.03 -6.09 -19.03
C ARG A 109 13.72 -5.80 -17.55
N ARG A 110 14.58 -5.08 -16.85
CA ARG A 110 14.36 -4.57 -15.50
C ARG A 110 14.35 -3.05 -15.54
N THR A 111 13.55 -2.42 -14.70
CA THR A 111 13.62 -0.97 -14.52
C THR A 111 14.66 -0.66 -13.46
N THR A 112 15.64 0.15 -13.84
CA THR A 112 16.70 0.66 -12.97
C THR A 112 16.51 2.15 -12.73
N PHE A 113 16.70 2.60 -11.49
CA PHE A 113 16.63 4.02 -11.13
C PHE A 113 18.00 4.46 -10.66
N VAL A 114 18.59 5.45 -11.34
CA VAL A 114 19.86 6.02 -10.90
C VAL A 114 19.60 6.96 -9.73
N SER A 115 20.41 6.84 -8.68
CA SER A 115 20.24 7.62 -7.44
C SER A 115 20.27 9.13 -7.69
N SER A 116 21.12 9.60 -8.61
CA SER A 116 21.19 11.01 -9.02
C SER A 116 19.87 11.52 -9.57
N ASP A 117 19.22 10.72 -10.42
CA ASP A 117 17.96 11.09 -11.06
C ASP A 117 16.84 11.16 -10.03
N CYS A 118 16.88 10.26 -9.02
CA CYS A 118 15.94 10.28 -7.91
C CYS A 118 16.10 11.50 -7.00
N PHE A 119 17.34 11.93 -6.77
CA PHE A 119 17.65 13.10 -5.94
C PHE A 119 17.29 14.42 -6.64
N ASN A 120 17.53 14.49 -7.95
CA ASN A 120 17.25 15.68 -8.75
C ASN A 120 15.78 15.77 -9.18
N ALA A 121 15.04 14.67 -9.15
CA ALA A 121 13.61 14.67 -9.45
C ALA A 121 12.79 15.35 -8.35
N GLY A 122 11.75 16.07 -8.76
CA GLY A 122 10.73 16.57 -7.84
C GLY A 122 10.08 15.44 -7.03
N LYS A 123 9.53 15.77 -5.86
CA LYS A 123 8.84 14.80 -4.99
C LYS A 123 7.38 14.67 -5.39
N ARG A 124 6.82 13.47 -5.29
CA ARG A 124 5.37 13.29 -5.28
C ARG A 124 4.84 13.80 -3.94
N THR A 125 3.90 14.73 -4.00
CA THR A 125 3.25 15.29 -2.82
C THR A 125 1.95 14.58 -2.53
N HIS A 126 1.45 14.71 -1.30
CA HIS A 126 0.13 14.20 -0.93
C HIS A 126 -0.97 14.79 -1.82
N ASP A 127 -0.91 16.10 -2.07
CA ASP A 127 -1.90 16.80 -2.89
C ASP A 127 -1.86 16.34 -4.35
N SER A 128 -0.67 16.29 -4.98
CA SER A 128 -0.55 15.83 -6.37
C SER A 128 -1.06 14.38 -6.54
N PHE A 129 -0.80 13.52 -5.56
CA PHE A 129 -1.32 12.16 -5.56
C PHE A 129 -2.84 12.10 -5.37
N LYS A 130 -3.40 12.92 -4.47
CA LYS A 130 -4.85 13.01 -4.23
C LYS A 130 -5.59 13.56 -5.45
N ASN A 131 -5.00 14.53 -6.14
CA ASN A 131 -5.53 15.18 -7.33
C ASN A 131 -5.34 14.35 -8.61
N LEU A 132 -4.72 13.16 -8.51
CA LEU A 132 -4.48 12.25 -9.64
C LEU A 132 -3.63 12.87 -10.76
N GLU A 133 -2.67 13.73 -10.40
CA GLU A 133 -1.80 14.40 -11.38
C GLU A 133 -0.94 13.41 -12.20
N PHE A 134 -0.79 12.17 -11.72
CA PHE A 134 0.00 11.12 -12.37
C PHE A 134 -0.86 10.01 -12.97
N LEU A 135 -2.13 10.30 -13.29
CA LEU A 135 -3.03 9.32 -13.92
C LEU A 135 -2.40 8.81 -15.23
N ARG A 136 -2.52 7.50 -15.48
CA ARG A 136 -1.97 6.74 -16.62
C ARG A 136 -0.45 6.51 -16.59
N SER A 137 0.35 7.39 -15.98
CA SER A 137 1.81 7.22 -15.91
C SER A 137 2.24 6.44 -14.65
N HIS A 138 1.75 6.86 -13.48
CA HIS A 138 2.03 6.22 -12.20
C HIS A 138 0.77 5.72 -11.50
N GLN A 139 -0.36 6.41 -11.65
CA GLN A 139 -1.63 6.06 -11.00
C GLN A 139 -2.61 5.45 -12.02
N HIS A 140 -3.28 4.38 -11.63
CA HIS A 140 -4.43 3.84 -12.36
C HIS A 140 -5.75 4.51 -11.93
N GLY A 141 -5.73 5.20 -10.80
CA GLY A 141 -6.85 5.98 -10.27
C GLY A 141 -6.65 6.31 -8.79
N ALA A 142 -7.70 6.78 -8.12
CA ALA A 142 -7.63 7.09 -6.69
C ALA A 142 -7.46 5.84 -5.82
N SER A 143 -6.53 5.92 -4.87
CA SER A 143 -6.41 4.96 -3.78
C SER A 143 -7.63 5.05 -2.87
N PRO A 144 -8.23 3.92 -2.42
CA PRO A 144 -9.28 3.94 -1.40
C PRO A 144 -8.84 4.63 -0.09
N PHE A 145 -7.53 4.64 0.22
CA PHE A 145 -6.99 5.31 1.40
C PHE A 145 -7.15 6.84 1.38
N ASN A 146 -7.32 7.47 0.19
CA ASN A 146 -7.62 8.90 0.10
C ASN A 146 -8.94 9.28 0.80
N LYS A 147 -9.81 8.30 1.09
CA LYS A 147 -11.06 8.52 1.85
C LYS A 147 -10.84 8.64 3.36
N ILE A 148 -9.67 8.25 3.88
CA ILE A 148 -9.43 8.11 5.32
C ILE A 148 -8.17 8.83 5.82
N THR A 149 -7.27 9.19 4.90
CA THR A 149 -6.06 9.96 5.18
C THR A 149 -5.71 10.89 4.01
N ASP A 150 -5.21 12.08 4.32
CA ASP A 150 -4.58 12.96 3.34
C ASP A 150 -3.11 12.58 3.09
N GLN A 151 -2.53 11.76 3.97
CA GLN A 151 -1.11 11.39 3.94
C GLN A 151 -0.87 10.07 3.19
N CYS A 152 -1.56 9.85 2.06
CA CYS A 152 -1.57 8.54 1.38
C CYS A 152 -0.18 8.08 0.87
N ILE A 153 0.80 8.97 0.74
CA ILE A 153 2.17 8.56 0.37
C ILE A 153 2.95 8.07 1.59
N SER A 154 2.92 8.80 2.70
CA SER A 154 3.79 8.59 3.86
C SER A 154 3.23 7.55 4.83
N ILE A 155 1.91 7.35 4.86
CA ILE A 155 1.27 6.32 5.68
C ILE A 155 1.72 4.90 5.30
N PHE A 156 2.21 4.71 4.07
CA PHE A 156 2.84 3.48 3.62
C PHE A 156 4.35 3.58 3.79
N PRO A 157 4.94 3.06 4.88
CA PRO A 157 6.39 3.07 5.03
C PRO A 157 7.07 2.28 3.92
N LEU A 158 8.22 2.79 3.49
CA LEU A 158 9.14 2.09 2.62
C LEU A 158 10.04 1.26 3.52
N ASP A 159 9.74 -0.03 3.62
CA ASP A 159 10.42 -0.94 4.52
C ASP A 159 11.75 -1.43 3.92
N TYR A 160 12.85 -1.23 4.66
CA TYR A 160 14.20 -1.61 4.23
C TYR A 160 14.32 -3.11 3.94
N MET A 161 13.66 -3.96 4.72
CA MET A 161 13.68 -5.39 4.49
C MET A 161 13.03 -5.72 3.14
N HIS A 162 11.88 -5.14 2.83
CA HIS A 162 11.18 -5.39 1.55
C HIS A 162 11.83 -4.70 0.35
N LEU A 163 12.56 -3.60 0.56
CA LEU A 163 13.15 -2.83 -0.54
C LEU A 163 14.60 -3.20 -0.83
N ILE A 164 15.40 -3.53 0.19
CA ILE A 164 16.83 -3.73 0.07
C ILE A 164 17.24 -5.17 0.38
N CYS A 165 16.75 -5.76 1.47
CA CYS A 165 17.17 -7.11 1.87
C CYS A 165 16.50 -8.21 1.03
N LEU A 166 15.20 -8.03 0.72
CA LEU A 166 14.37 -8.95 -0.06
C LEU A 166 14.00 -8.37 -1.43
N GLY A 167 14.04 -7.05 -1.55
CA GLY A 167 13.88 -6.37 -2.82
C GLY A 167 15.15 -6.54 -3.63
N VAL A 168 15.02 -6.97 -4.88
CA VAL A 168 16.21 -7.11 -5.73
C VAL A 168 16.63 -5.73 -6.20
N VAL A 169 17.52 -5.10 -5.43
CA VAL A 169 18.17 -3.85 -5.80
C VAL A 169 19.13 -4.16 -6.94
N TYR A 170 18.91 -3.53 -8.10
CA TYR A 170 19.83 -3.58 -9.24
C TYR A 170 20.30 -2.18 -9.57
#